data_AF-A0A433AXM9-F1
#
_entry.id   AF-A0A433AXM9-F1
#
_cell.length_a   1.000
_cell.length_b   1.000
_cell.length_c   1.000
_cell.angle_alpha   90.00
_cell.angle_beta   90.00
_cell.angle_gamma   90.00
#
_symmetry.space_group_name_H-M   'P 1'
#
loop_
_entity.id
_entity.type
_entity.pdbx_description
1 polymer ?
#
loop_
_entity_poly.entity_id
_entity_poly.type
_entity_poly.pdbx_seq_one_letter_code
_entity_poly.pdbx_strand_id
1 'polypeptide(L)'
;MQRSSLRAAAVGVALLMGMAGSALADVKDYEFQLLDKEVKSGAAVISVKLVHKPSGRAIADAVIFAKRIDMGPDGMEMMTAPIDLVSSTEPGVYRFKTDLGMAGEWALSLGAKVQGETGTVENKLIVKATQ
;
A
#
# COMPACT_ATOMS: atom_id res chain seq x y z
N MET A 1 -60.65 12.28 -28.62
CA MET A 1 -59.31 12.68 -29.10
C MET A 1 -59.04 14.06 -28.49
N GLN A 2 -58.01 14.44 -27.74
CA GLN A 2 -56.62 14.01 -27.45
C GLN A 2 -56.43 14.19 -25.91
N ARG A 3 -55.94 13.23 -25.13
CA ARG A 3 -54.52 12.88 -24.83
C ARG A 3 -53.57 14.04 -24.49
N SER A 4 -52.87 13.84 -23.36
CA SER A 4 -51.51 14.29 -23.00
C SER A 4 -51.42 15.52 -22.08
N SER A 5 -50.61 15.60 -21.02
CA SER A 5 -49.73 14.66 -20.29
C SER A 5 -49.34 15.33 -18.97
N LEU A 6 -49.02 14.52 -17.96
CA LEU A 6 -48.58 14.93 -16.62
C LEU A 6 -47.35 15.84 -16.63
N ARG A 7 -47.38 16.90 -15.81
CA ARG A 7 -46.19 17.69 -15.45
C ARG A 7 -45.38 16.94 -14.42
N ALA A 8 -44.11 16.76 -14.74
CA ALA A 8 -43.08 16.10 -13.94
C ALA A 8 -42.87 16.79 -12.58
N ALA A 9 -42.72 15.98 -11.53
CA ALA A 9 -42.08 16.38 -10.29
C ALA A 9 -40.88 15.44 -10.09
N ALA A 10 -39.68 16.01 -10.18
CA ALA A 10 -38.42 15.33 -9.91
C ALA A 10 -38.31 15.05 -8.41
N VAL A 11 -38.00 13.80 -8.05
CA VAL A 11 -37.48 13.46 -6.72
C VAL A 11 -36.15 12.75 -6.93
N GLY A 12 -35.07 13.47 -6.59
CA GLY A 12 -33.73 12.92 -6.60
C GLY A 12 -33.60 11.84 -5.55
N VAL A 13 -33.21 10.64 -5.96
CA VAL A 13 -32.85 9.56 -5.03
C VAL A 13 -31.46 9.88 -4.50
N ALA A 14 -31.40 10.18 -3.20
CA ALA A 14 -30.14 10.38 -2.48
C ALA A 14 -29.30 9.09 -2.57
N LEU A 15 -28.10 9.21 -3.14
CA LEU A 15 -27.03 8.22 -3.01
C LEU A 15 -26.63 8.18 -1.53
N LEU A 16 -27.17 7.22 -0.79
CA LEU A 16 -26.61 6.79 0.50
C LEU A 16 -25.26 6.14 0.19
N MET A 17 -24.20 6.95 0.15
CA MET A 17 -22.85 6.43 0.30
C MET A 17 -22.78 5.79 1.69
N GLY A 18 -22.79 4.46 1.70
CA GLY A 18 -22.72 3.67 2.92
C GLY A 18 -21.49 4.10 3.73
N MET A 19 -21.73 4.78 4.84
CA MET A 19 -20.78 4.81 5.93
C MET A 19 -20.82 3.41 6.56
N ALA A 20 -20.16 2.46 5.91
CA ALA A 20 -19.82 1.20 6.55
C ALA A 20 -18.89 1.58 7.70
N GLY A 21 -19.44 1.68 8.91
CA GLY A 21 -18.64 1.74 10.12
C GLY A 21 -17.63 0.62 10.04
N SER A 22 -16.35 0.98 10.00
CA SER A 22 -15.28 0.01 10.16
C SER A 22 -15.49 -0.63 11.52
N ALA A 23 -16.03 -1.84 11.54
CA ALA A 23 -15.63 -2.77 12.58
C ALA A 23 -14.09 -2.69 12.62
N LEU A 24 -13.51 -2.38 13.77
CA LEU A 24 -12.06 -2.27 13.95
C LEU A 24 -11.44 -3.51 13.31
N ALA A 25 -10.80 -3.34 12.15
CA ALA A 25 -10.18 -4.44 11.45
C ALA A 25 -8.85 -4.69 12.16
N ASP A 26 -8.62 -5.91 12.62
CA ASP A 26 -7.38 -6.17 13.32
C ASP A 26 -6.21 -5.87 12.36
N VAL A 27 -5.09 -5.30 12.84
CA VAL A 27 -3.97 -4.94 11.96
C VAL A 27 -3.45 -6.13 11.15
N LYS A 28 -3.70 -7.36 11.62
CA LYS A 28 -3.45 -8.60 10.89
C LYS A 28 -4.28 -8.76 9.61
N ASP A 29 -5.36 -8.01 9.43
CA ASP A 29 -6.21 -7.99 8.25
C ASP A 29 -5.63 -7.12 7.13
N TYR A 30 -4.52 -6.43 7.39
CA TYR A 30 -3.81 -5.61 6.43
C TYR A 30 -2.47 -6.25 6.07
N GLU A 31 -2.02 -6.02 4.84
CA GLU A 31 -0.70 -6.43 4.40
C GLU A 31 -0.15 -5.48 3.33
N PHE A 32 1.17 -5.31 3.35
CA PHE A 32 1.89 -4.79 2.21
C PHE A 32 2.12 -5.90 1.18
N GLN A 33 1.98 -5.54 -0.10
CA GLN A 33 2.26 -6.41 -1.24
C GLN A 33 3.27 -5.72 -2.15
N LEU A 34 4.30 -6.44 -2.59
CA LEU A 34 5.20 -5.96 -3.63
C LEU A 34 4.47 -5.93 -4.97
N LEU A 35 4.57 -4.81 -5.68
CA LEU A 35 4.10 -4.74 -7.07
C LEU A 35 5.14 -5.32 -8.03
N ASP A 36 6.42 -5.03 -7.76
CA ASP A 36 7.56 -5.58 -8.48
C ASP A 36 8.43 -6.38 -7.51
N LYS A 37 8.61 -7.67 -7.80
CA LYS A 37 9.45 -8.55 -6.98
C LYS A 37 10.94 -8.45 -7.31
N GLU A 38 11.26 -7.93 -8.50
CA GLU A 38 12.62 -7.77 -8.97
C GLU A 38 12.87 -6.31 -9.36
N VAL A 39 14.03 -5.78 -8.98
CA VAL A 39 14.51 -4.45 -9.38
C VAL A 39 15.99 -4.55 -9.76
N LYS A 40 16.50 -3.61 -10.54
CA LYS A 40 17.95 -3.54 -10.78
C LYS A 40 18.67 -3.08 -9.52
N SER A 41 19.86 -3.61 -9.30
CA SER A 41 20.83 -3.11 -8.34
C SER A 41 21.26 -1.69 -8.70
N GLY A 42 21.78 -0.96 -7.71
CA GLY A 42 21.98 0.47 -7.74
C GLY A 42 20.71 1.24 -7.39
N ALA A 43 20.59 2.47 -7.92
CA ALA A 43 19.43 3.33 -7.69
C ALA A 43 18.14 2.68 -8.20
N ALA A 44 17.22 2.41 -7.28
CA ALA A 44 15.96 1.72 -7.56
C ALA A 44 14.77 2.42 -6.90
N VAL A 45 13.58 2.14 -7.44
CA VAL A 45 12.31 2.50 -6.80
C VAL A 45 11.49 1.24 -6.59
N ILE A 46 11.19 0.92 -5.34
CA ILE A 46 10.36 -0.22 -4.95
C ILE A 46 8.95 0.29 -4.72
N SER A 47 7.98 -0.34 -5.38
CA SER A 47 6.55 -0.01 -5.22
C SER A 47 5.85 -1.10 -4.41
N VAL A 48 5.14 -0.69 -3.36
CA VAL A 48 4.33 -1.57 -2.52
C VAL A 48 2.89 -1.07 -2.46
N LYS A 49 1.95 -1.99 -2.32
CA LYS A 49 0.54 -1.69 -2.11
C LYS A 49 0.12 -2.13 -0.72
N LEU A 50 -0.55 -1.25 0.04
CA LEU A 50 -1.18 -1.65 1.30
C LEU A 50 -2.62 -2.08 1.03
N VAL A 51 -2.98 -3.29 1.46
CA VAL A 51 -4.27 -3.92 1.16
C VAL A 51 -4.97 -4.37 2.44
N HIS A 52 -6.27 -4.10 2.56
CA HIS A 52 -7.14 -4.76 3.54
C HIS A 52 -7.63 -6.10 2.97
N LYS A 53 -7.03 -7.20 3.42
CA LYS A 53 -7.20 -8.56 2.87
C LYS A 53 -8.66 -9.01 2.76
N PRO A 54 -9.52 -8.84 3.78
CA PRO A 54 -10.92 -9.30 3.69
C PRO A 54 -11.70 -8.64 2.55
N SER A 55 -11.38 -7.39 2.22
CA SER A 55 -12.10 -6.62 1.18
C SER A 55 -11.37 -6.51 -0.15
N GLY A 56 -10.07 -6.82 -0.19
CA GLY A 56 -9.19 -6.54 -1.34
C GLY A 56 -8.93 -5.05 -1.60
N ARG A 57 -9.45 -4.14 -0.77
CA ARG A 57 -9.33 -2.69 -0.96
C ARG A 57 -7.90 -2.20 -0.72
N ALA A 58 -7.43 -1.32 -1.61
CA ALA A 58 -6.18 -0.58 -1.43
C ALA A 58 -6.35 0.55 -0.40
N ILE A 59 -5.37 0.74 0.49
CA ILE A 59 -5.43 1.71 1.59
C ILE A 59 -4.54 2.92 1.27
N ALA A 60 -5.16 4.03 0.91
CA ALA A 60 -4.48 5.23 0.41
C ALA A 60 -4.17 6.29 1.49
N ASP A 61 -4.81 6.20 2.64
CA ASP A 61 -4.78 7.17 3.73
C ASP A 61 -3.96 6.70 4.95
N ALA A 62 -3.06 5.75 4.74
CA ALA A 62 -2.18 5.26 5.78
C ALA A 62 -0.91 6.12 5.90
N VAL A 63 -0.44 6.30 7.14
CA VAL A 63 0.88 6.88 7.40
C VAL A 63 1.90 5.75 7.32
N ILE A 64 2.72 5.75 6.28
CA ILE A 64 3.73 4.72 6.03
C ILE A 64 5.10 5.21 6.48
N PHE A 65 5.88 4.32 7.06
CA PHE A 65 7.28 4.56 7.37
C PHE A 65 8.13 3.32 7.03
N ALA A 66 9.23 3.56 6.33
CA ALA A 66 10.26 2.55 6.15
C ALA A 66 11.07 2.42 7.43
N LYS A 67 11.31 1.18 7.88
CA LYS A 67 12.17 0.93 9.04
C LYS A 67 13.60 0.65 8.60
N ARG A 68 13.76 -0.20 7.57
CA ARG A 68 15.06 -0.72 7.14
C ARG A 68 14.93 -1.45 5.80
N ILE A 69 16.02 -1.45 5.03
CA ILE A 69 16.25 -2.40 3.94
C ILE A 69 17.67 -2.97 4.08
N ASP A 70 17.79 -4.29 4.07
CA ASP A 70 19.06 -4.99 4.29
C ASP A 70 19.11 -6.37 3.60
N MET A 71 20.31 -6.95 3.51
CA MET A 71 20.52 -8.28 2.92
C MET A 71 20.43 -9.43 3.92
N GLY A 72 19.56 -9.30 4.92
CA GLY A 72 19.34 -10.34 5.92
C GLY A 72 18.92 -11.71 5.37
N PRO A 73 18.10 -11.81 4.31
CA PRO A 73 17.79 -13.10 3.68
C PRO A 73 19.03 -13.87 3.21
N ASP A 74 20.08 -13.14 2.81
CA ASP A 74 21.38 -13.69 2.40
C ASP A 74 22.38 -13.81 3.57
N GLY A 75 21.92 -13.65 4.82
CA GLY A 75 22.78 -13.69 6.01
C GLY A 75 23.69 -12.47 6.18
N MET A 76 23.44 -11.40 5.42
CA MET A 76 24.24 -10.17 5.40
C MET A 76 23.44 -8.98 5.96
N GLU A 77 22.79 -9.15 7.11
CA GLU A 77 21.89 -8.15 7.72
C GLU A 77 22.57 -6.79 7.94
N MET A 78 23.89 -6.77 8.20
CA MET A 78 24.65 -5.53 8.38
C MET A 78 24.81 -4.71 7.09
N MET A 79 24.59 -5.33 5.92
CA MET A 79 24.58 -4.66 4.63
C MET A 79 23.21 -4.02 4.43
N THR A 80 23.13 -2.73 4.74
CA THR A 80 21.92 -1.91 4.60
C THR A 80 22.02 -0.96 3.41
N ALA A 81 20.87 -0.53 2.89
CA ALA A 81 20.78 0.52 1.88
C ALA A 81 19.94 1.69 2.40
N PRO A 82 20.15 2.93 1.88
CA PRO A 82 19.28 4.05 2.19
C PRO A 82 17.86 3.77 1.68
N ILE A 83 16.84 4.28 2.38
CA ILE A 83 15.45 4.14 1.97
C ILE A 83 14.63 5.39 2.30
N ASP A 84 14.06 5.98 1.27
CA ASP A 84 13.26 7.20 1.38
C ASP A 84 11.87 6.98 0.76
N LEU A 85 10.81 7.34 1.49
CA LEU A 85 9.46 7.39 0.95
C LEU A 85 9.36 8.56 -0.05
N VAL A 86 8.90 8.27 -1.27
CA VAL A 86 8.68 9.27 -2.33
C VAL A 86 7.21 9.33 -2.73
N SER A 87 6.82 10.43 -3.37
CA SER A 87 5.44 10.65 -3.80
C SER A 87 4.95 9.58 -4.78
N SER A 88 3.71 9.14 -4.60
CA SER A 88 2.98 8.25 -5.50
C SER A 88 1.74 8.95 -6.03
N THR A 89 1.39 8.68 -7.29
CA THR A 89 0.14 9.14 -7.92
C THR A 89 -0.96 8.09 -7.87
N GLU A 90 -0.64 6.87 -7.45
CA GLU A 90 -1.56 5.73 -7.42
C GLU A 90 -2.12 5.50 -6.00
N PRO A 91 -3.45 5.50 -5.81
CA PRO A 91 -4.05 5.31 -4.50
C PRO A 91 -3.65 3.98 -3.84
N GLY A 92 -3.14 4.06 -2.61
CA GLY A 92 -2.71 2.91 -1.82
C GLY A 92 -1.41 2.25 -2.28
N VAL A 93 -0.74 2.84 -3.27
CA VAL A 93 0.62 2.48 -3.68
C VAL A 93 1.59 3.46 -3.05
N TYR A 94 2.62 2.92 -2.40
CA TYR A 94 3.68 3.66 -1.75
C TYR A 94 5.01 3.29 -2.41
N ARG A 95 5.85 4.30 -2.64
CA ARG A 95 7.08 4.15 -3.43
C ARG A 95 8.27 4.51 -2.57
N PHE A 96 9.31 3.69 -2.63
CA PHE A 96 10.52 3.87 -1.86
C PHE A 96 11.70 3.98 -2.79
N LYS A 97 12.41 5.11 -2.75
CA LYS A 97 13.70 5.24 -3.40
C LYS A 97 14.76 4.59 -2.53
N THR A 98 15.65 3.83 -3.15
CA THR A 98 16.77 3.15 -2.48
C THR A 98 17.96 3.07 -3.41
N ASP A 99 19.09 2.58 -2.90
CA ASP A 99 20.30 2.30 -3.67
C ASP A 99 20.85 0.92 -3.24
N LEU A 100 20.45 -0.12 -3.98
CA LEU A 100 20.79 -1.51 -3.65
C LEU A 100 22.18 -1.84 -4.18
N GLY A 101 23.21 -1.65 -3.36
CA GLY A 101 24.61 -1.72 -3.79
C GLY A 101 25.08 -3.06 -4.38
N MET A 102 24.28 -4.11 -4.31
CA MET A 102 24.58 -5.42 -4.91
C MET A 102 23.31 -6.20 -5.28
N ALA A 103 23.44 -7.09 -6.26
CA ALA A 103 22.43 -8.09 -6.57
C ALA A 103 22.29 -9.10 -5.42
N GLY A 104 21.09 -9.63 -5.21
CA GLY A 104 20.77 -10.52 -4.09
C GLY A 104 19.38 -10.29 -3.54
N GLU A 105 19.07 -10.91 -2.40
CA GLU A 105 17.78 -10.75 -1.73
C GLU A 105 17.86 -9.69 -0.63
N TRP A 106 17.00 -8.68 -0.75
CA TRP A 106 16.90 -7.57 0.18
C TRP A 106 15.56 -7.62 0.94
N ALA A 107 15.63 -7.61 2.26
CA ALA A 107 14.47 -7.52 3.15
C ALA A 107 14.07 -6.06 3.37
N LEU A 108 12.96 -5.65 2.77
CA LEU A 108 12.30 -4.38 3.02
C LEU A 108 11.35 -4.49 4.22
N SER A 109 11.69 -3.84 5.33
CA SER A 109 10.88 -3.81 6.55
C SER A 109 10.07 -2.52 6.63
N LEU A 110 8.74 -2.64 6.66
CA LEU A 110 7.79 -1.52 6.63
C LEU A 110 6.87 -1.51 7.85
N GLY A 111 6.42 -0.30 8.21
CA GLY A 111 5.35 -0.08 9.16
C GLY A 111 4.28 0.85 8.59
N ALA A 112 3.02 0.67 9.00
CA ALA A 112 1.93 1.59 8.71
C ALA A 112 1.01 1.84 9.90
N LYS A 113 0.50 3.08 9.99
CA LYS A 113 -0.70 3.41 10.75
C LYS A 113 -1.87 3.58 9.80
N VAL A 114 -2.88 2.74 9.95
CA VAL A 114 -4.13 2.80 9.18
C VAL A 114 -5.16 3.59 9.98
N GLN A 115 -5.90 4.50 9.33
CA GLN A 115 -6.92 5.28 10.00
C GLN A 115 -8.01 4.38 10.59
N GLY A 116 -8.42 4.68 11.83
CA GLY A 116 -9.36 3.86 12.58
C GLY A 116 -8.72 2.69 13.33
N GLU A 117 -7.49 2.29 12.99
CA GLU A 117 -6.81 1.18 13.64
C GLU A 117 -5.87 1.61 14.78
N THR A 118 -5.86 0.83 15.85
CA THR A 118 -5.07 1.12 17.05
C THR A 118 -3.65 0.57 16.97
N GLY A 119 -3.43 -0.49 16.18
CA GLY A 119 -2.14 -1.16 16.04
C GLY A 119 -1.20 -0.53 14.99
N THR A 120 -0.16 -1.27 14.65
CA THR A 120 0.74 -0.97 13.53
C THR A 120 0.74 -2.18 12.61
N VAL A 121 0.53 -1.96 11.31
CA VAL A 121 0.75 -3.01 10.31
C VAL A 121 2.25 -3.12 10.10
N GLU A 122 2.82 -4.32 10.24
CA GLU A 122 4.24 -4.56 10.05
C GLU A 122 4.46 -5.73 9.11
N ASN A 123 5.24 -5.53 8.05
CA ASN A 123 5.64 -6.60 7.15
C ASN A 123 7.12 -6.48 6.78
N LYS A 124 7.70 -7.64 6.48
CA LYS A 124 9.00 -7.77 5.84
C LYS A 124 8.78 -8.37 4.45
N LEU A 125 9.16 -7.62 3.43
CA LEU A 125 9.00 -7.99 2.02
C LEU A 125 10.38 -8.35 1.45
N ILE A 126 10.48 -9.43 0.69
CA ILE A 126 11.73 -9.81 0.02
C ILE A 126 11.71 -9.26 -1.40
N VAL A 127 12.66 -8.37 -1.69
CA VAL A 127 12.89 -7.78 -3.01
C VAL A 127 14.18 -8.36 -3.56
N LYS A 128 14.15 -8.83 -4.81
CA LYS A 128 15.34 -9.35 -5.46
C LYS A 128 16.00 -8.26 -6.31
N ALA A 129 17.24 -7.91 -5.98
CA ALA A 129 18.07 -7.05 -6.79
C ALA A 129 18.75 -7.89 -7.88
N THR A 130 18.58 -7.51 -9.14
CA THR A 130 19.22 -8.11 -10.31
C THR A 130 20.32 -7.20 -10.85
N GLN A 131 21.18 -7.73 -11.71
CA GLN A 131 22.22 -6.93 -12.37
C GLN A 131 21.63 -6.00 -13.45
#